data_AF-A0A844EL09-F1
#
_entry.id   AF-A0A844EL09-F1
#
_cell.length_a   1.000
_cell.length_b   1.000
_cell.length_c   1.000
_cell.angle_alpha   90.00
_cell.angle_beta   90.00
_cell.angle_gamma   90.00
#
_symmetry.space_group_name_H-M   'P 1'
#
loop_
_entity.id
_entity.type
_entity.pdbx_description
1 polymer ?
#
loop_
_entity_poly.entity_id
_entity_poly.type
_entity_poly.pdbx_seq_one_letter_code
_entity_poly.pdbx_strand_id
1 'polypeptide(L)'
;EMDNSYLDFSDNAITIHSSYEYVKGFGYHYLAEPAVTIHKDSGLFDIQLKVTNLSNYQSMPLQYLCHMNYAYVANAKMTANVPDNAFQLRQTIPGHVHPTPEWTAYNDRLKASGELINKLDDPNHYDPEIVFFSSNLTEYVDNAEFRVDIGEGKNFLTTFSTKQFPIGTRWILYNPDQQVNAFVIPGTSTPEGFVAAKKAGTLIMLKAHESREFKVTTGLEK
;
A
#
# COMPACT_ATOMS: atom_id res chain seq x y z
N GLU A 1 15.15 -1.55 -13.70
CA GLU A 1 15.49 -1.11 -15.07
C GLU A 1 14.21 -0.66 -15.75
N MET A 2 14.32 0.14 -16.80
CA MET A 2 13.21 0.75 -17.51
C MET A 2 13.56 0.77 -18.99
N ASP A 3 12.66 0.30 -19.84
CA ASP A 3 12.91 0.18 -21.28
C ASP A 3 12.59 1.49 -22.00
N ASN A 4 11.49 2.15 -21.60
CA ASN A 4 11.08 3.44 -22.15
C ASN A 4 10.52 4.34 -21.05
N SER A 5 10.62 5.65 -21.27
CA SER A 5 9.91 6.68 -20.51
C SER A 5 9.54 7.87 -21.38
N TYR A 6 8.40 8.48 -21.10
CA TYR A 6 7.97 9.71 -21.73
C TYR A 6 7.12 10.56 -20.79
N LEU A 7 6.90 11.81 -21.18
CA LEU A 7 6.06 12.77 -20.48
C LEU A 7 4.86 13.12 -21.35
N ASP A 8 3.67 13.01 -20.79
CA ASP A 8 2.44 13.54 -21.39
C ASP A 8 2.08 14.85 -20.70
N PHE A 9 1.79 15.87 -21.52
CA PHE A 9 1.39 17.20 -21.07
C PHE A 9 -0.06 17.46 -21.45
N SER A 10 -0.83 17.94 -20.49
CA SER A 10 -2.17 18.50 -20.71
C SER A 10 -2.25 19.88 -20.05
N ASP A 11 -3.34 20.61 -20.29
CA ASP A 11 -3.54 21.95 -19.72
C ASP A 11 -3.47 21.98 -18.18
N ASN A 12 -3.83 20.86 -17.53
CA ASN A 12 -3.98 20.78 -16.07
C ASN A 12 -3.16 19.66 -15.42
N ALA A 13 -2.34 18.92 -16.16
CA ALA A 13 -1.57 17.82 -15.59
C ALA A 13 -0.33 17.48 -16.42
N ILE A 14 0.66 16.92 -15.73
CA ILE A 14 1.83 16.26 -16.33
C ILE A 14 1.84 14.82 -15.86
N THR A 15 1.95 13.88 -16.79
CA THR A 15 2.09 12.45 -16.48
C THR A 15 3.44 11.93 -16.90
N ILE A 16 4.14 11.31 -15.96
CA ILE A 16 5.39 10.58 -16.21
C ILE A 16 5.03 9.13 -16.44
N HIS A 17 5.34 8.61 -17.62
CA HIS A 17 5.14 7.22 -17.98
C HIS A 17 6.46 6.47 -18.03
N SER A 18 6.42 5.19 -17.70
CA SER A 18 7.47 4.26 -18.07
C SER A 18 6.93 2.89 -18.44
N SER A 19 7.78 2.08 -19.07
CA SER A 19 7.48 0.69 -19.38
C SER A 19 8.67 -0.21 -19.10
N TYR A 20 8.40 -1.44 -18.69
CA TYR A 20 9.39 -2.49 -18.58
C TYR A 20 8.79 -3.84 -18.98
N GLU A 21 9.38 -4.47 -19.99
CA GLU A 21 9.07 -5.82 -20.43
C GLU A 21 9.96 -6.81 -19.68
N TYR A 22 9.34 -7.55 -18.75
CA TYR A 22 10.03 -8.62 -18.05
C TYR A 22 9.90 -9.91 -18.86
N VAL A 23 11.03 -10.50 -19.25
CA VAL A 23 11.12 -11.85 -19.82
C VAL A 23 12.27 -12.61 -19.18
N LYS A 24 12.00 -13.83 -18.70
CA LYS A 24 13.03 -14.71 -18.12
C LYS A 24 12.83 -16.13 -18.60
N GLY A 25 13.92 -16.81 -18.98
CA GLY A 25 13.88 -18.24 -19.32
C GLY A 25 13.28 -19.04 -18.16
N PHE A 26 12.24 -19.83 -18.43
CA PHE A 26 11.42 -20.57 -17.46
C PHE A 26 10.63 -19.71 -16.45
N GLY A 27 10.56 -18.38 -16.67
CA GLY A 27 9.77 -17.45 -15.87
C GLY A 27 8.56 -16.90 -16.62
N TYR A 28 7.96 -15.85 -16.05
CA TYR A 28 6.84 -15.15 -16.67
C TYR A 28 7.31 -14.14 -17.71
N HIS A 29 6.37 -13.73 -18.57
CA HIS A 29 6.56 -12.74 -19.60
C HIS A 29 5.45 -11.70 -19.47
N TYR A 30 5.80 -10.47 -19.08
CA TYR A 30 4.81 -9.41 -18.86
C TYR A 30 5.35 -8.03 -19.14
N LEU A 31 4.44 -7.11 -19.46
CA LEU A 31 4.70 -5.69 -19.56
C LEU A 31 4.16 -5.00 -18.30
N ALA A 32 5.01 -4.24 -17.62
CA ALA A 32 4.62 -3.32 -16.57
C ALA A 32 4.70 -1.87 -17.08
N GLU A 33 3.62 -1.12 -16.91
CA GLU A 33 3.47 0.25 -17.40
C GLU A 33 3.03 1.15 -16.23
N PRO A 34 3.95 1.56 -15.33
CA PRO A 34 3.62 2.50 -14.28
C PRO A 34 3.54 3.94 -14.81
N ALA A 35 2.74 4.75 -14.14
CA ALA A 35 2.66 6.18 -14.41
C ALA A 35 2.40 6.99 -13.14
N VAL A 36 2.87 8.24 -13.12
CA VAL A 36 2.59 9.21 -12.06
C VAL A 36 2.05 10.48 -12.68
N THR A 37 0.85 10.90 -12.29
CA THR A 37 0.20 12.13 -12.79
C THR A 37 0.17 13.19 -11.71
N ILE A 38 0.79 14.34 -11.98
CA ILE A 38 0.76 15.53 -11.13
C ILE A 38 -0.26 16.51 -11.70
N HIS A 39 -1.15 17.01 -10.85
CA HIS A 39 -2.23 17.91 -11.25
C HIS A 39 -1.91 19.36 -10.90
N LYS A 40 -2.36 20.28 -11.75
CA LYS A 40 -2.23 21.73 -11.55
C LYS A 40 -2.93 22.14 -10.27
N ASP A 41 -2.27 23.01 -9.51
CA ASP A 41 -2.77 23.55 -8.25
C ASP A 41 -3.24 22.46 -7.27
N SER A 42 -2.60 21.29 -7.20
CA SER A 42 -3.01 20.20 -6.31
C SER A 42 -1.82 19.62 -5.55
N GLY A 43 -2.00 19.37 -4.25
CA GLY A 43 -1.05 18.56 -3.46
C GLY A 43 -1.30 17.06 -3.61
N LEU A 44 -2.41 16.65 -4.25
CA LEU A 44 -2.73 15.28 -4.62
C LEU A 44 -2.22 14.95 -6.02
N PHE A 45 -1.73 13.72 -6.19
CA PHE A 45 -1.25 13.15 -7.44
C PHE A 45 -1.73 11.70 -7.57
N ASP A 46 -1.69 11.17 -8.79
CA ASP A 46 -2.09 9.79 -9.08
C ASP A 46 -0.87 8.90 -9.29
N ILE A 47 -0.88 7.71 -8.68
CA ILE A 47 0.04 6.61 -8.97
C ILE A 47 -0.76 5.53 -9.70
N GLN A 48 -0.29 5.13 -10.87
CA GLN A 48 -0.93 4.14 -11.72
C GLN A 48 0.03 3.02 -12.08
N LEU A 49 -0.51 1.81 -12.27
CA LEU A 49 0.20 0.69 -12.83
C LEU A 49 -0.74 -0.13 -13.70
N LYS A 50 -0.33 -0.43 -14.93
CA LYS A 50 -0.93 -1.48 -15.74
C LYS A 50 0.06 -2.63 -15.89
N VAL A 51 -0.42 -3.85 -15.69
CA VAL A 51 0.36 -5.08 -15.92
C VAL A 51 -0.37 -5.94 -16.93
N THR A 52 0.32 -6.33 -17.99
CA THR A 52 -0.22 -7.20 -19.05
C THR A 52 0.61 -8.48 -19.12
N ASN A 53 -0.02 -9.65 -19.00
CA ASN A 53 0.64 -10.93 -19.24
C ASN A 53 0.87 -11.09 -20.75
N LEU A 54 2.12 -11.04 -21.19
CA LEU A 54 2.49 -11.15 -22.61
C LEU A 54 2.62 -12.60 -23.09
N SER A 55 2.49 -13.59 -22.21
CA SER A 55 2.53 -14.99 -22.62
C SER A 55 1.38 -15.35 -23.56
N ASN A 56 1.69 -16.15 -24.58
CA ASN A 56 0.71 -16.73 -25.50
C ASN A 56 -0.07 -17.92 -24.92
N TYR A 57 0.35 -18.48 -23.77
CA TYR A 57 -0.24 -19.72 -23.25
C TYR A 57 -0.29 -19.82 -21.72
N GLN A 58 0.69 -19.26 -21.01
CA GLN A 58 0.82 -19.47 -19.57
C GLN A 58 0.03 -18.41 -18.80
N SER A 59 -0.66 -18.83 -17.74
CA SER A 59 -1.21 -17.88 -16.76
C SER A 59 -0.09 -17.37 -15.85
N MET A 60 -0.20 -16.13 -15.43
CA MET A 60 0.79 -15.45 -14.59
C MET A 60 0.16 -15.04 -13.24
N PRO A 61 0.77 -15.39 -12.11
CA PRO A 61 0.36 -14.85 -10.83
C PRO A 61 0.77 -13.38 -10.71
N LEU A 62 -0.10 -12.57 -10.11
CA LEU A 62 0.14 -11.16 -9.86
C LEU A 62 -0.16 -10.85 -8.39
N GLN A 63 0.81 -10.21 -7.74
CA GLN A 63 0.61 -9.51 -6.47
C GLN A 63 1.18 -8.11 -6.65
N TYR A 64 0.44 -7.11 -6.18
CA TYR A 64 0.90 -5.73 -6.20
C TYR A 64 0.58 -5.05 -4.88
N LEU A 65 1.55 -4.26 -4.42
CA LEU A 65 1.47 -3.44 -3.23
C LEU A 65 1.99 -2.05 -3.61
N CYS A 66 1.14 -1.05 -3.56
CA CYS A 66 1.51 0.34 -3.81
C CYS A 66 2.19 0.92 -2.55
N HIS A 67 3.45 0.55 -2.33
CA HIS A 67 4.17 0.80 -1.09
C HIS A 67 4.56 2.28 -0.94
N MET A 68 3.78 3.03 -0.14
CA MET A 68 3.99 4.46 0.11
C MET A 68 4.44 4.68 1.55
N ASN A 69 5.56 5.38 1.73
CA ASN A 69 6.17 5.61 3.04
C ASN A 69 6.04 7.09 3.41
N TYR A 70 4.88 7.46 3.96
CA TYR A 70 4.67 8.81 4.47
C TYR A 70 5.52 9.05 5.72
N ALA A 71 5.97 10.29 5.92
CA ALA A 71 6.70 10.68 7.11
C ALA A 71 5.81 10.57 8.37
N TYR A 72 6.39 10.13 9.47
CA TYR A 72 5.76 10.20 10.78
C TYR A 72 5.63 11.66 11.24
N VAL A 73 4.43 12.08 11.61
CA VAL A 73 4.18 13.41 12.18
C VAL A 73 3.67 13.24 13.61
N ALA A 74 4.40 13.78 14.59
CA ALA A 74 4.06 13.62 16.00
C ALA A 74 2.64 14.13 16.30
N ASN A 75 1.88 13.33 17.07
CA ASN A 75 0.48 13.57 17.43
C ASN A 75 -0.52 13.59 16.28
N ALA A 76 -0.11 13.25 15.04
CA ALA A 76 -1.04 13.17 13.92
C ALA A 76 -2.11 12.09 14.15
N LYS A 77 -3.30 12.34 13.62
CA LYS A 77 -4.46 11.46 13.78
C LYS A 77 -4.82 10.83 12.44
N MET A 78 -4.91 9.50 12.44
CA MET A 78 -5.32 8.71 11.29
C MET A 78 -6.83 8.46 11.35
N THR A 79 -7.50 8.62 10.20
CA THR A 79 -8.94 8.31 10.05
C THR A 79 -9.17 7.57 8.73
N ALA A 80 -10.28 6.83 8.64
CA ALA A 80 -10.67 6.14 7.43
C ALA A 80 -12.19 6.06 7.30
N ASN A 81 -12.68 5.85 6.08
CA ASN A 81 -14.10 5.55 5.83
C ASN A 81 -14.43 4.04 5.98
N VAL A 82 -13.56 3.29 6.65
CA VAL A 82 -13.75 1.87 7.01
C VAL A 82 -13.62 1.72 8.52
N PRO A 83 -14.34 0.78 9.16
CA PRO A 83 -14.29 0.62 10.61
C PRO A 83 -12.94 0.06 11.07
N ASP A 84 -12.52 0.43 12.28
CA ASP A 84 -11.23 -0.04 12.85
C ASP A 84 -11.14 -1.58 12.91
N ASN A 85 -12.26 -2.27 13.14
CA ASN A 85 -12.32 -3.73 13.18
C ASN A 85 -12.09 -4.40 11.82
N ALA A 86 -12.01 -3.64 10.73
CA ALA A 86 -11.50 -4.13 9.46
C ALA A 86 -10.00 -4.42 9.57
N PHE A 87 -9.27 -3.81 10.50
CA PHE A 87 -7.83 -4.03 10.68
C PHE A 87 -7.54 -4.98 11.84
N GLN A 88 -6.52 -5.81 11.65
CA GLN A 88 -5.99 -6.71 12.66
C GLN A 88 -4.47 -6.61 12.72
N LEU A 89 -3.93 -6.65 13.94
CA LEU A 89 -2.49 -6.68 14.16
C LEU A 89 -1.89 -7.92 13.48
N ARG A 90 -0.74 -7.75 12.81
CA ARG A 90 -0.01 -8.85 12.20
C ARG A 90 0.38 -9.88 13.26
N GLN A 91 0.10 -11.15 12.97
CA GLN A 91 0.32 -12.26 13.90
C GLN A 91 1.68 -12.94 13.75
N THR A 92 2.38 -12.65 12.65
CA THR A 92 3.68 -13.22 12.30
C THR A 92 4.77 -12.14 12.43
N ILE A 93 5.97 -12.54 12.86
CA ILE A 93 7.14 -11.67 12.91
C ILE A 93 8.08 -12.12 11.79
N PRO A 94 8.33 -11.30 10.75
CA PRO A 94 9.25 -11.63 9.68
C PRO A 94 10.68 -11.86 10.20
N GLY A 95 11.44 -12.74 9.56
CA GLY A 95 12.79 -13.12 10.04
C GLY A 95 13.83 -11.98 10.06
N HIS A 96 13.56 -10.84 9.41
CA HIS A 96 14.40 -9.64 9.43
C HIS A 96 14.00 -8.64 10.52
N VAL A 97 12.91 -8.89 11.24
CA VAL A 97 12.46 -8.07 12.36
C VAL A 97 13.08 -8.62 13.64
N HIS A 98 13.64 -7.74 14.46
CA HIS A 98 14.32 -8.11 15.70
C HIS A 98 13.60 -7.48 16.91
N PRO A 99 12.57 -8.15 17.47
CA PRO A 99 11.80 -7.64 18.60
C PRO A 99 12.65 -7.36 19.85
N THR A 100 12.35 -6.26 20.54
CA THR A 100 12.80 -6.03 21.91
C THR A 100 11.77 -6.56 22.92
N PRO A 101 12.13 -6.81 24.19
CA PRO A 101 11.16 -7.20 25.22
C PRO A 101 10.03 -6.18 25.41
N GLU A 102 10.35 -4.89 25.36
CA GLU A 102 9.39 -3.79 25.50
C GLU A 102 8.42 -3.75 24.31
N TRP A 103 8.93 -3.81 23.08
CA TRP A 103 8.11 -3.91 21.88
C TRP A 103 7.21 -5.15 21.91
N THR A 104 7.74 -6.29 22.36
CA THR A 104 6.97 -7.56 22.44
C THR A 104 5.79 -7.40 23.40
N ALA A 105 6.02 -6.83 24.59
CA ALA A 105 4.96 -6.59 25.57
C ALA A 105 3.91 -5.59 25.06
N TYR A 106 4.32 -4.58 24.28
CA TYR A 106 3.39 -3.65 23.64
C TYR A 106 2.55 -4.33 22.55
N ASN A 107 3.19 -5.11 21.67
CA ASN A 107 2.52 -5.86 20.61
C ASN A 107 1.51 -6.87 21.20
N ASP A 108 1.82 -7.53 22.31
CA ASP A 108 0.89 -8.42 23.02
C ASP A 108 -0.32 -7.67 23.60
N ARG A 109 -0.11 -6.45 24.13
CA ARG A 109 -1.22 -5.59 24.59
C ARG A 109 -2.13 -5.15 23.45
N LEU A 110 -1.57 -4.76 22.30
CA LEU A 110 -2.35 -4.43 21.10
C LEU A 110 -3.15 -5.64 20.61
N LYS A 111 -2.52 -6.83 20.60
CA LYS A 111 -3.19 -8.07 20.23
C LYS A 111 -4.36 -8.41 21.17
N ALA A 112 -4.17 -8.24 22.48
CA ALA A 112 -5.20 -8.55 23.48
C ALA A 112 -6.36 -7.55 23.47
N SER A 113 -6.08 -6.27 23.21
CA SER A 113 -7.09 -5.21 23.15
C SER A 113 -7.86 -5.18 21.83
N GLY A 114 -7.23 -5.59 20.72
CA GLY A 114 -7.77 -5.42 19.38
C GLY A 114 -7.78 -3.96 18.91
N GLU A 115 -7.06 -3.08 19.61
CA GLU A 115 -7.00 -1.66 19.31
C GLU A 115 -6.16 -1.39 18.05
N LEU A 116 -6.67 -0.52 17.19
CA LEU A 116 -5.94 0.04 16.05
C LEU A 116 -5.25 1.34 16.47
N ILE A 117 -3.96 1.48 16.17
CA ILE A 117 -3.25 2.74 16.40
C ILE A 117 -3.78 3.79 15.43
N ASN A 118 -4.59 4.73 15.94
CA ASN A 118 -5.16 5.85 15.18
C ASN A 118 -4.52 7.21 15.52
N LYS A 119 -3.55 7.24 16.46
CA LYS A 119 -2.81 8.45 16.82
C LYS A 119 -1.32 8.13 16.99
N LEU A 120 -0.49 9.03 16.48
CA LEU A 120 0.97 8.91 16.50
C LEU A 120 1.57 9.58 17.75
N ASP A 121 1.27 9.05 18.94
CA ASP A 121 1.66 9.65 20.24
C ASP A 121 2.54 8.75 21.13
N ASP A 122 2.93 7.57 20.67
CA ASP A 122 3.80 6.65 21.40
C ASP A 122 5.04 6.19 20.60
N PRO A 123 5.94 7.12 20.24
CA PRO A 123 7.06 6.84 19.34
C PRO A 123 8.05 5.78 19.88
N ASN A 124 8.11 5.57 21.19
CA ASN A 124 9.06 4.62 21.81
C ASN A 124 8.69 3.15 21.57
N HIS A 125 7.45 2.87 21.16
CA HIS A 125 6.96 1.50 20.98
C HIS A 125 6.83 1.08 19.51
N TYR A 126 7.29 1.90 18.57
CA TYR A 126 7.16 1.63 17.13
C TYR A 126 8.47 1.16 16.47
N ASP A 127 9.45 0.71 17.26
CA ASP A 127 10.69 0.09 16.79
C ASP A 127 10.73 -1.37 17.28
N PRO A 128 10.85 -2.38 16.39
CA PRO A 128 11.22 -2.29 14.97
C PRO A 128 10.10 -1.95 13.98
N GLU A 129 8.83 -2.27 14.26
CA GLU A 129 7.66 -1.86 13.45
C GLU A 129 6.34 -2.31 14.11
N ILE A 130 5.22 -1.63 13.84
CA ILE A 130 3.87 -2.12 14.11
C ILE A 130 3.10 -2.23 12.79
N VAL A 131 2.52 -3.40 12.52
CA VAL A 131 1.84 -3.70 11.26
C VAL A 131 0.42 -4.18 11.51
N PHE A 132 -0.55 -3.57 10.83
CA PHE A 132 -1.93 -4.05 10.76
C PHE A 132 -2.30 -4.39 9.32
N PHE A 133 -3.04 -5.48 9.14
CA PHE A 133 -3.64 -5.86 7.86
C PHE A 133 -5.14 -5.67 7.92
N SER A 134 -5.72 -5.11 6.88
CA SER A 134 -7.17 -5.14 6.74
C SER A 134 -7.66 -6.54 6.36
N SER A 135 -8.91 -6.83 6.71
CA SER A 135 -9.76 -7.78 6.02
C SER A 135 -10.05 -7.27 4.60
N ASN A 136 -10.90 -7.99 3.88
CA ASN A 136 -11.30 -7.62 2.52
C ASN A 136 -12.12 -6.32 2.52
N LEU A 137 -11.50 -5.22 2.08
CA LEU A 137 -12.09 -3.88 2.07
C LEU A 137 -13.31 -3.77 1.14
N THR A 138 -13.45 -4.66 0.16
CA THR A 138 -14.63 -4.69 -0.75
C THR A 138 -15.93 -5.00 -0.01
N GLU A 139 -15.86 -5.53 1.20
CA GLU A 139 -17.03 -5.81 2.05
C GLU A 139 -17.56 -4.56 2.77
N TYR A 140 -16.80 -3.46 2.75
CA TYR A 140 -17.11 -2.23 3.48
C TYR A 140 -17.43 -1.06 2.55
N VAL A 141 -16.57 -0.81 1.54
CA VAL A 141 -16.69 0.35 0.64
C VAL A 141 -16.18 0.01 -0.77
N ASP A 142 -16.73 0.66 -1.80
CA ASP A 142 -16.22 0.55 -3.19
C ASP A 142 -14.93 1.38 -3.41
N ASN A 143 -14.85 2.53 -2.75
CA ASN A 143 -13.68 3.42 -2.75
C ASN A 143 -13.29 3.72 -1.30
N ALA A 144 -12.08 3.31 -0.93
CA ALA A 144 -11.55 3.56 0.40
C ALA A 144 -10.86 4.93 0.44
N GLU A 145 -11.00 5.61 1.57
CA GLU A 145 -10.35 6.88 1.86
C GLU A 145 -9.71 6.80 3.24
N PHE A 146 -8.43 7.16 3.30
CA PHE A 146 -7.67 7.23 4.53
C PHE A 146 -7.01 8.60 4.62
N ARG A 147 -7.08 9.22 5.79
CA ARG A 147 -6.50 10.55 6.05
C ARG A 147 -5.57 10.54 7.25
N VAL A 148 -4.59 11.44 7.22
CA VAL A 148 -3.75 11.79 8.36
C VAL A 148 -3.82 13.28 8.59
N ASP A 149 -4.46 13.70 9.67
CA ASP A 149 -4.46 15.10 10.12
C ASP A 149 -3.08 15.43 10.69
N ILE A 150 -2.37 16.33 10.02
CA ILE A 150 -1.02 16.78 10.39
C ILE A 150 -1.03 18.18 11.03
N GLY A 151 -2.21 18.70 11.37
CA GLY A 151 -2.40 20.03 11.95
C GLY A 151 -2.59 21.14 10.92
N GLU A 152 -2.94 22.33 11.40
CA GLU A 152 -3.19 23.54 10.58
C GLU A 152 -4.24 23.36 9.47
N GLY A 153 -5.17 22.41 9.64
CA GLY A 153 -6.19 22.10 8.64
C GLY A 153 -5.68 21.30 7.44
N LYS A 154 -4.44 20.78 7.49
CA LYS A 154 -3.84 19.99 6.42
C LYS A 154 -3.98 18.50 6.69
N ASN A 155 -4.25 17.74 5.65
CA ASN A 155 -4.35 16.29 5.71
C ASN A 155 -3.50 15.64 4.63
N PHE A 156 -2.81 14.55 4.96
CA PHE A 156 -2.49 13.58 3.91
C PHE A 156 -3.74 12.77 3.59
N LEU A 157 -3.95 12.46 2.31
CA LEU A 157 -5.01 11.59 1.82
C LEU A 157 -4.39 10.47 0.99
N THR A 158 -4.96 9.27 1.14
CA THR A 158 -4.84 8.17 0.17
C THR A 158 -6.25 7.66 -0.14
N THR A 159 -6.57 7.56 -1.43
CA THR A 159 -7.83 6.97 -1.91
C THR A 159 -7.62 6.04 -3.10
N PHE A 160 -8.39 4.95 -3.13
CA PHE A 160 -8.30 3.91 -4.15
C PHE A 160 -9.58 3.08 -4.23
N SER A 161 -9.80 2.42 -5.36
CA SER A 161 -10.89 1.44 -5.50
C SER A 161 -10.53 0.13 -4.82
N THR A 162 -11.42 -0.36 -3.95
CA THR A 162 -11.22 -1.64 -3.25
C THR A 162 -11.29 -2.84 -4.19
N LYS A 163 -11.88 -2.69 -5.38
CA LYS A 163 -11.85 -3.72 -6.43
C LYS A 163 -10.46 -3.91 -7.03
N GLN A 164 -9.65 -2.85 -7.07
CA GLN A 164 -8.24 -2.92 -7.48
C GLN A 164 -7.35 -3.33 -6.32
N PHE A 165 -7.67 -2.87 -5.11
CA PHE A 165 -6.92 -3.14 -3.89
C PHE A 165 -7.84 -3.59 -2.75
N PRO A 166 -8.15 -4.90 -2.66
CA PRO A 166 -9.00 -5.43 -1.60
C PRO A 166 -8.36 -5.38 -0.21
N ILE A 167 -7.04 -5.16 -0.10
CA ILE A 167 -6.31 -5.17 1.17
C ILE A 167 -5.61 -3.82 1.37
N GLY A 168 -5.65 -3.31 2.59
CA GLY A 168 -4.83 -2.21 3.09
C GLY A 168 -3.89 -2.69 4.19
N THR A 169 -2.63 -2.28 4.14
CA THR A 169 -1.67 -2.50 5.24
C THR A 169 -1.35 -1.19 5.92
N ARG A 170 -1.48 -1.10 7.24
CA ARG A 170 -0.95 0.03 8.03
C ARG A 170 0.39 -0.38 8.61
N TRP A 171 1.44 0.39 8.34
CA TRP A 171 2.78 0.13 8.84
C TRP A 171 3.37 1.39 9.48
N ILE A 172 3.71 1.27 10.76
CA ILE A 172 4.26 2.36 11.57
C ILE A 172 5.63 1.91 12.04
N LEU A 173 6.64 2.76 11.82
CA LEU A 173 8.01 2.53 12.27
C LEU A 173 8.58 3.85 12.75
N TYR A 174 9.10 3.88 13.98
CA TYR A 174 9.74 5.08 14.52
C TYR A 174 11.01 4.75 15.31
N ASN A 175 12.15 5.17 14.78
CA ASN A 175 13.46 5.16 15.43
C ASN A 175 14.33 6.33 14.90
N PRO A 176 15.56 6.54 15.40
CA PRO A 176 16.40 7.67 14.97
C PRO A 176 16.73 7.71 13.47
N ASP A 177 16.75 6.55 12.80
CA ASP A 177 17.13 6.43 11.39
C ASP A 177 15.91 6.40 10.44
N GLN A 178 14.74 6.00 10.95
CA GLN A 178 13.55 5.70 10.17
C GLN A 178 12.28 6.16 10.89
N GLN A 179 11.52 7.06 10.26
CA GLN A 179 10.33 7.69 10.85
C GLN A 179 9.17 7.66 9.84
N VAL A 180 8.45 6.55 9.82
CA VAL A 180 7.46 6.24 8.79
C VAL A 180 6.08 6.01 9.40
N ASN A 181 5.08 6.60 8.76
CA ASN A 181 3.66 6.33 8.98
C ASN A 181 3.00 5.98 7.64
N ALA A 182 3.17 4.75 7.18
CA ALA A 182 2.41 4.24 6.04
C ALA A 182 0.98 3.90 6.53
N PHE A 183 0.15 4.94 6.67
CA PHE A 183 -1.19 4.86 7.29
C PHE A 183 -2.16 3.95 6.52
N VAL A 184 -1.95 3.81 5.22
CA VAL A 184 -2.48 2.73 4.38
C VAL A 184 -1.55 2.47 3.20
N ILE A 185 -1.27 1.19 2.96
CA ILE A 185 -0.58 0.67 1.79
C ILE A 185 -1.59 -0.18 1.01
N PRO A 186 -2.12 0.30 -0.13
CA PRO A 186 -3.07 -0.45 -0.95
C PRO A 186 -2.40 -1.66 -1.58
N GLY A 187 -3.01 -2.84 -1.45
CA GLY A 187 -2.48 -4.11 -1.93
C GLY A 187 -3.54 -5.05 -2.49
N THR A 188 -3.11 -5.93 -3.38
CA THR A 188 -3.91 -7.08 -3.84
C THR A 188 -3.96 -8.21 -2.81
N SER A 189 -2.98 -8.24 -1.91
CA SER A 189 -2.80 -9.23 -0.85
C SER A 189 -1.97 -8.63 0.30
N THR A 190 -1.87 -9.35 1.43
CA THR A 190 -0.90 -9.01 2.49
C THR A 190 0.55 -9.21 2.01
N PRO A 191 1.54 -8.55 2.64
CA PRO A 191 2.97 -8.66 2.27
C PRO A 191 3.63 -9.98 2.71
N GLU A 192 2.86 -10.97 3.18
CA GLU A 192 3.38 -12.27 3.65
C GLU A 192 3.83 -13.20 2.50
N GLY A 193 3.75 -12.73 1.25
CA GLY A 193 4.30 -13.38 0.07
C GLY A 193 3.37 -14.36 -0.63
N PHE A 194 3.92 -15.04 -1.65
CA PHE A 194 3.15 -15.84 -2.61
C PHE A 194 2.36 -16.99 -2.00
N VAL A 195 3.00 -17.78 -1.11
CA VAL A 195 2.37 -18.96 -0.50
C VAL A 195 1.21 -18.54 0.40
N ALA A 196 1.38 -17.47 1.18
CA ALA A 196 0.34 -16.93 2.02
C ALA A 196 -0.86 -16.42 1.20
N ALA A 197 -0.60 -15.63 0.14
CA ALA A 197 -1.65 -15.13 -0.73
C ALA A 197 -2.40 -16.26 -1.47
N LYS A 198 -1.70 -17.30 -1.91
CA LYS A 198 -2.34 -18.48 -2.51
C LYS A 198 -3.24 -19.20 -1.51
N LYS A 199 -2.78 -19.39 -0.27
CA LYS A 199 -3.57 -20.02 0.80
C LYS A 199 -4.79 -19.18 1.19
N ALA A 200 -4.65 -17.86 1.18
CA ALA A 200 -5.70 -16.90 1.49
C ALA A 200 -6.67 -16.66 0.31
N GLY A 201 -6.39 -17.20 -0.88
CA GLY A 201 -7.20 -16.97 -2.08
C GLY A 201 -7.10 -15.55 -2.66
N THR A 202 -6.09 -14.77 -2.27
CA THR A 202 -5.88 -13.38 -2.71
C THR A 202 -4.89 -13.26 -3.88
N LEU A 203 -4.34 -14.38 -4.34
CA LEU A 203 -3.43 -14.41 -5.48
C LEU A 203 -4.21 -14.21 -6.80
N ILE A 204 -3.93 -13.12 -7.52
CA ILE A 204 -4.52 -12.87 -8.84
C ILE A 204 -3.82 -13.75 -9.87
N MET A 205 -4.58 -14.37 -10.78
CA MET A 205 -4.05 -15.11 -11.92
C MET A 205 -4.48 -14.42 -13.22
N LEU A 206 -3.53 -13.84 -13.94
CA LEU A 206 -3.75 -13.25 -15.26
C LEU A 206 -3.64 -14.34 -16.33
N LYS A 207 -4.68 -14.48 -17.15
CA LYS A 207 -4.61 -15.32 -18.35
C LYS A 207 -3.62 -14.74 -19.37
N ALA A 208 -3.27 -15.53 -20.37
CA ALA A 208 -2.55 -15.04 -21.55
C ALA A 208 -3.22 -13.77 -22.11
N HIS A 209 -2.43 -12.72 -22.33
CA HIS A 209 -2.86 -11.41 -22.82
C HIS A 209 -3.84 -10.63 -21.92
N GLU A 210 -4.11 -11.10 -20.71
CA GLU A 210 -4.94 -10.36 -19.76
C GLU A 210 -4.15 -9.22 -19.11
N SER A 211 -4.82 -8.08 -18.92
CA SER A 211 -4.30 -6.92 -18.20
C SER A 211 -5.05 -6.68 -16.89
N ARG A 212 -4.33 -6.12 -15.92
CA ARG A 212 -4.91 -5.48 -14.73
C ARG A 212 -4.34 -4.09 -14.56
N GLU A 213 -5.20 -3.20 -14.05
CA GLU A 213 -4.88 -1.80 -13.83
C GLU A 213 -5.12 -1.45 -12.37
N PHE A 214 -4.27 -0.57 -11.87
CA PHE A 214 -4.26 -0.10 -10.50
C PHE A 214 -4.12 1.42 -10.50
N LYS A 215 -4.91 2.10 -9.66
CA LYS A 215 -4.81 3.54 -9.44
C LYS A 215 -4.96 3.87 -7.97
N VAL A 216 -4.06 4.70 -7.46
CA VAL A 216 -4.14 5.33 -6.14
C VAL A 216 -3.99 6.83 -6.33
N THR A 217 -4.88 7.62 -5.72
CA THR A 217 -4.70 9.07 -5.59
C THR A 217 -4.21 9.36 -4.18
N THR A 218 -3.11 10.09 -4.06
CA THR A 218 -2.46 10.31 -2.77
C THR A 218 -1.77 11.66 -2.74
N GLY A 219 -1.57 12.23 -1.54
CA GLY A 219 -0.80 13.45 -1.38
C GLY A 219 -1.30 14.32 -0.22
N LEU A 220 -1.08 15.64 -0.33
CA LEU A 220 -1.55 16.63 0.62
C LEU A 220 -2.87 17.25 0.12
N GLU A 221 -3.96 17.15 0.89
CA GLU A 221 -5.20 17.88 0.64
C GLU A 221 -4.98 19.40 0.81
N LYS A 222 -5.75 20.20 0.08
CA LYS A 222 -5.73 21.66 0.19
C LYS A 222 -6.28 22.17 1.51
#